data_AF-A0A7C6VAS7-F1
#
_entry.id   AF-A0A7C6VAS7-F1
#
_cell.length_a   1.000
_cell.length_b   1.000
_cell.length_c   1.000
_cell.angle_alpha   90.00
_cell.angle_beta   90.00
_cell.angle_gamma   90.00
#
_symmetry.space_group_name_H-M   'P 1'
#
loop_
_entity.id
_entity.type
_entity.pdbx_description
1 polymer ?
#
loop_
_entity_poly.entity_id
_entity_poly.type
_entity_poly.pdbx_seq_one_letter_code
_entity_poly.pdbx_strand_id
1 'polypeptide(L)'
;MLKEFLASLHPSLAVLDGVPMWVFAIVVVLTAVVLLGYLLKGGQVGWQLWMSVRRIRALTKKGSGPVKPEDVTKVLRWKPASHLWDEYSDTLHELKRASNGELSVTEIRATVPAETYFTRDVLVDSRLLDDFSRHVPGVLTGLGIIGTFAGLLDGLS
;
A
#
# COMPACT_ATOMS: atom_id res chain seq x y z
N MET A 1 36.32 -2.88 -8.27
CA MET A 1 35.25 -2.27 -7.46
C MET A 1 34.08 -3.21 -7.17
N LEU A 2 33.21 -3.61 -8.12
CA LEU A 2 32.06 -4.50 -7.82
C LEU A 2 32.50 -5.90 -7.33
N LYS A 3 33.48 -6.52 -8.00
CA LYS A 3 34.10 -7.79 -7.57
C LYS A 3 34.66 -7.75 -6.16
N GLU A 4 35.43 -6.71 -5.84
CA GLU A 4 36.07 -6.55 -4.52
C GLU A 4 35.03 -6.35 -3.42
N PHE A 5 33.97 -5.61 -3.71
CA PHE A 5 32.83 -5.44 -2.80
C PHE A 5 32.09 -6.77 -2.58
N LEU A 6 31.81 -7.53 -3.63
CA LEU A 6 31.16 -8.84 -3.53
C LEU A 6 32.02 -9.88 -2.79
N ALA A 7 33.34 -9.88 -3.01
CA ALA A 7 34.29 -10.73 -2.30
C ALA A 7 34.36 -10.40 -0.79
N SER A 8 34.12 -9.14 -0.40
CA SER A 8 34.03 -8.74 1.00
C SER A 8 32.75 -9.21 1.70
N LEU A 9 31.68 -9.46 0.94
CA LEU A 9 30.40 -9.96 1.44
C LEU A 9 30.41 -11.48 1.62
N HIS A 10 30.91 -12.23 0.64
CA HIS A 10 31.07 -13.68 0.75
C HIS A 10 32.14 -14.20 -0.23
N PRO A 11 33.03 -15.12 0.20
CA PRO A 11 34.15 -15.58 -0.64
C PRO A 11 33.71 -16.32 -1.92
N SER A 12 32.53 -16.94 -1.94
CA SER A 12 32.00 -17.60 -3.14
C SER A 12 31.57 -16.62 -4.25
N LEU A 13 31.32 -15.36 -3.91
CA LEU A 13 30.94 -14.33 -4.90
C LEU A 13 32.16 -13.79 -5.66
N ALA A 14 33.38 -14.06 -5.16
CA ALA A 14 34.62 -13.70 -5.84
C ALA A 14 34.89 -14.57 -7.09
N VAL A 15 34.20 -15.71 -7.20
CA VAL A 15 34.30 -16.65 -8.33
C VAL A 15 33.39 -16.25 -9.50
N LEU A 16 32.46 -15.33 -9.27
CA LEU A 16 31.56 -14.84 -10.33
C LEU A 16 32.32 -13.90 -11.26
N ASP A 17 32.51 -14.32 -12.50
CA ASP A 17 33.15 -13.56 -13.57
C ASP A 17 32.23 -13.46 -14.79
N GLY A 18 32.51 -12.53 -15.70
CA GLY A 18 31.82 -12.43 -16.99
C GLY A 18 30.31 -12.17 -16.89
N VAL A 19 29.53 -12.89 -17.70
CA VAL A 19 28.08 -12.74 -17.82
C VAL A 19 27.33 -13.11 -16.51
N PRO A 20 27.66 -14.20 -15.79
CA PRO A 20 27.02 -14.55 -14.51
C PRO A 20 27.05 -13.44 -13.45
N MET A 21 28.15 -12.69 -13.36
CA MET A 21 28.25 -11.58 -12.40
C MET A 21 27.23 -10.48 -12.69
N TRP A 22 27.09 -10.07 -13.95
CA TRP A 22 26.15 -9.03 -14.33
C TRP A 22 24.71 -9.47 -14.10
N VAL A 23 24.38 -10.72 -14.41
CA VAL A 23 23.05 -11.27 -14.12
C VAL A 23 22.77 -11.27 -12.62
N PHE A 24 23.73 -11.71 -11.80
CA PHE A 24 23.62 -11.67 -10.34
C PHE A 24 23.40 -10.24 -9.82
N ALA A 25 24.21 -9.28 -10.29
CA ALA A 25 24.09 -7.88 -9.90
C ALA A 25 22.71 -7.30 -10.28
N ILE A 26 22.21 -7.60 -11.48
CA ILE A 26 20.88 -7.16 -11.95
C ILE A 26 19.78 -7.77 -11.06
N VAL A 27 19.84 -9.07 -10.76
CA VAL A 27 18.86 -9.74 -9.89
C VAL A 27 18.85 -9.11 -8.51
N VAL A 28 20.02 -8.86 -7.91
CA VAL A 28 20.14 -8.21 -6.59
C VAL A 28 19.56 -6.79 -6.62
N VAL A 29 19.91 -5.99 -7.62
CA VAL A 29 19.40 -4.62 -7.76
C VAL A 29 17.89 -4.61 -7.96
N LEU A 30 17.36 -5.45 -8.86
CA LEU A 30 15.91 -5.56 -9.09
C LEU A 30 15.18 -5.98 -7.81
N THR A 31 15.71 -6.96 -7.09
CA THR A 31 15.14 -7.43 -5.81
C THR A 31 15.14 -6.29 -4.78
N ALA A 32 16.25 -5.56 -4.66
CA ALA A 32 16.35 -4.43 -3.74
C ALA A 32 15.37 -3.29 -4.10
N VAL A 33 15.21 -2.98 -5.39
CA VAL A 33 14.26 -1.95 -5.87
C VAL A 33 12.83 -2.35 -5.54
N VAL A 34 12.44 -3.59 -5.79
CA VAL A 34 11.09 -4.07 -5.47
C VAL A 34 10.85 -4.05 -3.97
N LEU A 35 11.78 -4.58 -3.17
CA LEU A 35 11.66 -4.59 -1.71
C LEU A 35 11.53 -3.17 -1.16
N LEU A 36 12.41 -2.26 -1.58
CA LEU A 36 12.39 -0.86 -1.14
C LEU A 36 11.09 -0.18 -1.57
N GLY A 37 10.65 -0.37 -2.82
CA GLY A 37 9.38 0.16 -3.31
C GLY A 37 8.20 -0.34 -2.48
N TYR A 38 8.16 -1.63 -2.18
CA TYR A 38 7.11 -2.25 -1.36
C TYR A 38 7.11 -1.72 0.08
N LEU A 39 8.29 -1.64 0.72
CA LEU A 39 8.45 -1.11 2.08
C LEU A 39 8.01 0.36 2.18
N LEU A 40 8.45 1.20 1.23
CA LEU A 40 8.11 2.63 1.21
C LEU A 40 6.61 2.84 0.97
N LYS A 41 6.02 2.15 -0.01
CA LYS A 41 4.58 2.25 -0.31
C LYS A 41 3.73 1.66 0.83
N GLY A 42 4.13 0.52 1.37
CA GLY A 42 3.53 -0.13 2.54
C GLY A 42 3.48 0.79 3.75
N GLY A 43 4.63 1.36 4.11
CA GLY A 43 4.74 2.33 5.20
C GLY A 43 3.86 3.57 4.96
N GLN A 44 3.88 4.12 3.75
CA GLN A 44 3.06 5.28 3.39
C GLN A 44 1.55 4.99 3.52
N VAL A 45 1.08 3.87 2.98
CA VAL A 45 -0.34 3.46 3.03
C VAL A 45 -0.77 3.19 4.47
N GLY A 46 0.01 2.41 5.21
CA GLY A 46 -0.25 2.09 6.61
C GLY A 46 -0.30 3.35 7.49
N TRP A 47 0.62 4.29 7.28
CA TRP A 47 0.64 5.56 8.00
C TRP A 47 -0.59 6.43 7.69
N GLN A 48 -1.00 6.51 6.41
CA GLN A 48 -2.20 7.27 6.00
C GLN A 48 -3.49 6.70 6.61
N LEU A 49 -3.66 5.38 6.58
CA LEU A 49 -4.80 4.69 7.19
C LEU A 49 -4.81 4.88 8.71
N TRP A 50 -3.66 4.66 9.37
CA TRP A 50 -3.53 4.82 10.81
C TRP A 50 -3.86 6.24 11.28
N MET A 51 -3.33 7.27 10.59
CA MET A 51 -3.65 8.66 10.91
C MET A 51 -5.14 8.97 10.71
N SER A 52 -5.77 8.43 9.65
CA SER A 52 -7.19 8.64 9.37
C SER A 52 -8.06 8.03 10.46
N VAL A 53 -7.80 6.78 10.84
CA VAL A 53 -8.50 6.09 11.94
C VAL A 53 -8.32 6.83 13.26
N ARG A 54 -7.10 7.29 13.57
CA ARG A 54 -6.82 8.03 14.80
C ARG A 54 -7.57 9.36 14.84
N ARG A 55 -7.66 10.09 13.72
CA ARG A 55 -8.38 11.37 13.63
C ARG A 55 -9.89 11.18 13.72
N ILE A 56 -10.45 10.19 13.04
CA ILE A 56 -11.88 9.85 13.14
C ILE A 56 -12.24 9.49 14.59
N ARG A 57 -11.43 8.64 15.25
CA ARG A 57 -11.65 8.27 16.65
C ARG A 57 -11.55 9.47 17.60
N ALA A 58 -10.68 10.45 17.30
CA ALA A 58 -10.58 11.68 18.07
C ALA A 58 -11.83 12.57 17.92
N LEU A 59 -12.45 12.62 16.73
CA LEU A 59 -13.71 13.32 16.51
C LEU A 59 -14.85 12.68 17.33
N THR A 60 -14.93 11.35 17.37
CA THR A 60 -15.93 10.62 18.17
C THR A 60 -15.76 10.87 19.67
N LYS A 61 -14.52 10.97 20.17
CA LYS A 61 -14.22 11.13 21.61
C LYS A 61 -14.47 12.55 22.14
N LYS A 62 -14.53 13.57 21.26
CA LYS A 62 -14.64 14.99 21.67
C LYS A 62 -16.03 15.40 22.17
N GLY A 63 -17.00 14.49 22.21
CA GLY A 63 -18.25 14.64 22.99
C GLY A 63 -19.15 15.83 22.63
N SER A 64 -19.02 16.41 21.43
CA SER A 64 -19.67 17.70 21.08
C SER A 64 -20.89 17.54 20.15
N GLY A 65 -21.66 16.46 20.28
CA GLY A 65 -22.85 16.20 19.47
C GLY A 65 -22.60 15.27 18.27
N PRO A 66 -23.59 15.17 17.34
CA PRO A 66 -23.50 14.31 16.16
C PRO A 66 -22.28 14.65 15.30
N VAL A 67 -21.51 13.65 14.89
CA VAL A 67 -20.33 13.86 14.01
C VAL A 67 -20.82 14.33 12.65
N LYS A 68 -20.45 15.57 12.27
CA LYS A 68 -20.84 16.13 10.98
C LYS A 68 -20.03 15.48 9.85
N PRO A 69 -20.65 15.18 8.68
CA PRO A 69 -19.95 14.60 7.54
C PRO A 69 -18.76 15.46 7.08
N GLU A 70 -18.90 16.79 7.14
CA GLU A 70 -17.86 17.76 6.74
C GLU A 70 -16.53 17.59 7.48
N ASP A 71 -16.57 17.19 8.76
CA ASP A 71 -15.35 17.00 9.55
C ASP A 71 -14.62 15.71 9.16
N VAL A 72 -15.37 14.70 8.72
CA VAL A 72 -14.80 13.46 8.18
C VAL A 72 -14.23 13.70 6.77
N THR A 73 -14.87 14.54 5.94
CA THR A 73 -14.34 14.99 4.64
C THR A 73 -12.93 15.57 4.79
N LYS A 74 -12.68 16.39 5.83
CA LYS A 74 -11.35 16.98 6.09
C LYS A 74 -10.30 15.94 6.44
N VAL A 75 -10.69 14.84 7.08
CA VAL A 75 -9.76 13.75 7.45
C VAL A 75 -9.44 12.86 6.25
N LEU A 76 -10.42 12.61 5.37
CA LEU A 76 -10.31 11.69 4.23
C LEU A 76 -9.90 12.36 2.89
N ARG A 77 -9.31 13.56 2.90
CA ARG A 77 -8.90 14.29 1.67
C ARG A 77 -7.81 13.62 0.82
N TRP A 78 -7.35 12.43 1.15
CA TRP A 78 -6.32 11.72 0.40
C TRP A 78 -6.94 10.72 -0.58
N LYS A 79 -6.27 10.42 -1.70
CA LYS A 79 -6.76 9.42 -2.68
C LYS A 79 -6.31 8.01 -2.26
N PRO A 80 -7.17 6.97 -2.33
CA PRO A 80 -8.53 6.97 -2.89
C PRO A 80 -9.64 7.33 -1.90
N ALA A 81 -9.34 7.49 -0.60
CA ALA A 81 -10.35 7.66 0.44
C ALA A 81 -11.29 8.85 0.26
N SER A 82 -10.85 9.92 -0.40
CA SER A 82 -11.67 11.08 -0.76
C SER A 82 -12.83 10.69 -1.67
N HIS A 83 -12.55 9.94 -2.74
CA HIS A 83 -13.58 9.50 -3.66
C HIS A 83 -14.56 8.53 -3.00
N LEU A 84 -14.04 7.59 -2.20
CA LEU A 84 -14.87 6.66 -1.41
C LEU A 84 -15.75 7.40 -0.40
N TRP A 85 -15.23 8.47 0.19
CA TRP A 85 -15.97 9.30 1.13
C TRP A 85 -17.06 10.10 0.42
N ASP A 86 -16.78 10.67 -0.75
CA ASP A 86 -17.78 11.40 -1.53
C ASP A 86 -18.98 10.50 -1.85
N GLU A 87 -18.73 9.28 -2.37
CA GLU A 87 -19.78 8.31 -2.66
C GLU A 87 -20.53 7.83 -1.40
N TYR A 88 -19.81 7.57 -0.31
CA TYR A 88 -20.45 7.16 0.94
C TYR A 88 -21.29 8.30 1.55
N SER A 89 -20.83 9.55 1.43
CA SER A 89 -21.51 10.71 2.00
C SER A 89 -22.88 10.97 1.38
N ASP A 90 -23.08 10.59 0.11
CA ASP A 90 -24.38 10.65 -0.57
C ASP A 90 -25.41 9.70 0.05
N THR A 91 -24.97 8.63 0.72
CA THR A 91 -25.84 7.67 1.43
C THR A 91 -26.24 8.13 2.84
N LEU A 92 -25.61 9.21 3.33
CA LEU A 92 -25.88 9.76 4.65
C LEU A 92 -27.05 10.73 4.58
N HIS A 93 -28.12 10.43 5.31
CA HIS A 93 -29.28 11.30 5.39
C HIS A 93 -29.45 11.88 6.80
N GLU A 94 -29.66 13.20 6.85
CA GLU A 94 -29.98 13.92 8.07
C GLU A 94 -31.45 13.71 8.45
N LEU A 95 -31.68 13.01 9.56
CA LEU A 95 -32.98 12.86 10.19
C LEU A 95 -33.14 13.93 11.27
N LYS A 96 -33.96 14.94 10.99
CA LYS A 96 -34.35 15.95 11.98
C LYS A 96 -35.49 15.38 12.82
N ARG A 97 -35.21 14.97 14.07
CA ARG A 97 -36.27 14.54 14.99
C ARG A 97 -36.81 15.77 15.73
N ALA A 98 -38.08 16.11 15.49
CA ALA A 98 -38.78 17.10 16.30
C ALA A 98 -39.12 16.46 17.65
N SER A 99 -38.55 16.99 18.74
CA SER A 99 -38.92 16.59 20.09
C SER A 99 -39.45 17.82 20.83
N ASN A 100 -40.71 17.75 21.26
CA ASN A 100 -41.33 18.62 22.27
C ASN A 100 -41.02 20.13 22.19
N GLY A 101 -41.15 20.73 21.01
CA GLY A 101 -41.11 22.20 20.85
C GLY A 101 -39.72 22.83 20.71
N GLU A 102 -38.63 22.07 20.86
CA GLU A 102 -37.27 22.51 20.52
C GLU A 102 -36.72 21.68 19.35
N LEU A 103 -36.43 22.37 18.24
CA LEU A 103 -35.83 21.80 17.04
C LEU A 103 -34.31 21.67 17.21
N SER A 104 -33.76 20.58 17.77
CA SER A 104 -32.30 20.35 17.60
C SER A 104 -31.77 18.96 17.97
N VAL A 105 -32.26 17.88 17.35
CA VAL A 105 -31.42 16.66 17.22
C VAL A 105 -31.45 16.19 15.76
N THR A 106 -30.38 16.52 15.03
CA THR A 106 -30.09 15.95 13.70
C THR A 106 -29.35 14.64 13.91
N GLU A 107 -30.05 13.52 13.77
CA GLU A 107 -29.45 12.18 13.74
C GLU A 107 -29.04 11.88 12.30
N ILE A 108 -27.83 11.39 12.06
CA ILE A 108 -27.38 11.00 10.72
C ILE A 108 -27.56 9.49 10.57
N ARG A 109 -28.29 9.06 9.54
CA ARG A 109 -28.48 7.64 9.24
C ARG A 109 -27.85 7.31 7.89
N ALA A 110 -27.04 6.26 7.87
CA ALA A 110 -26.54 5.66 6.65
C ALA A 110 -27.56 4.65 6.11
N THR A 111 -27.84 4.69 4.81
CA THR A 111 -28.65 3.69 4.12
C THR A 111 -27.83 2.46 3.69
N VAL A 112 -26.51 2.62 3.60
CA VAL A 112 -25.55 1.57 3.23
C VAL A 112 -24.45 1.48 4.30
N PRO A 113 -23.96 0.28 4.66
CA PRO A 113 -22.79 0.12 5.52
C PRO A 113 -21.53 0.75 4.92
N ALA A 114 -20.68 1.35 5.76
CA ALA A 114 -19.41 1.94 5.30
C ALA A 114 -18.46 0.90 4.67
N GLU A 115 -18.50 -0.35 5.13
CA GLU A 115 -17.67 -1.46 4.63
C GLU A 115 -17.91 -1.77 3.15
N THR A 116 -19.08 -1.40 2.60
CA THR A 116 -19.40 -1.56 1.17
C THR A 116 -18.51 -0.66 0.29
N TYR A 117 -18.11 0.52 0.78
CA TYR A 117 -17.26 1.46 0.06
C TYR A 117 -15.79 1.34 0.49
N PHE A 118 -15.53 1.20 1.78
CA PHE A 118 -14.19 1.14 2.36
C PHE A 118 -13.66 -0.30 2.45
N THR A 119 -13.51 -0.96 1.29
CA THR A 119 -13.00 -2.34 1.22
C THR A 119 -11.48 -2.40 1.33
N ARG A 120 -10.97 -3.56 1.76
CA ARG A 120 -9.52 -3.82 1.82
C ARG A 120 -8.88 -3.71 0.44
N ASP A 121 -9.53 -4.26 -0.59
CA ASP A 121 -9.00 -4.26 -1.95
C ASP A 121 -8.73 -2.83 -2.45
N VAL A 122 -9.66 -1.90 -2.21
CA VAL A 122 -9.52 -0.51 -2.67
C VAL A 122 -8.55 0.28 -1.80
N LEU A 123 -8.57 0.09 -0.48
CA LEU A 123 -7.75 0.89 0.45
C LEU A 123 -6.30 0.42 0.56
N VAL A 124 -6.06 -0.88 0.38
CA VAL A 124 -4.79 -1.53 0.67
C VAL A 124 -4.22 -2.16 -0.60
N ASP A 125 -4.91 -3.15 -1.17
CA ASP A 125 -4.30 -4.05 -2.16
C ASP A 125 -4.04 -3.33 -3.50
N SER A 126 -4.94 -2.43 -3.92
CA SER A 126 -4.76 -1.57 -5.10
C SER A 126 -3.52 -0.66 -5.00
N ARG A 127 -3.13 -0.25 -3.79
CA ARG A 127 -2.03 0.69 -3.56
C ARG A 127 -0.69 -0.01 -3.35
N LEU A 128 -0.73 -1.28 -2.95
CA LEU A 128 0.46 -2.10 -2.73
C LEU A 128 0.89 -2.87 -3.97
N LEU A 129 0.15 -2.74 -5.09
CA LEU A 129 0.37 -3.54 -6.29
C LEU A 129 0.50 -5.03 -5.91
N ASP A 130 -0.39 -5.52 -5.04
CA ASP A 130 -0.27 -6.86 -4.45
C ASP A 130 -0.21 -7.94 -5.55
N ASP A 131 -1.03 -7.77 -6.59
CA ASP A 131 -1.02 -8.63 -7.78
C ASP A 131 0.34 -8.62 -8.49
N PHE A 132 0.94 -7.46 -8.73
CA PHE A 132 2.27 -7.40 -9.36
C PHE A 132 3.35 -8.05 -8.48
N SER A 133 3.33 -7.74 -7.18
CA SER A 133 4.30 -8.23 -6.20
C SER A 133 4.28 -9.75 -6.10
N ARG A 134 3.12 -10.37 -6.29
CA ARG A 134 2.94 -11.83 -6.33
C ARG A 134 3.66 -12.51 -7.50
N HIS A 135 3.89 -11.80 -8.61
CA HIS A 135 4.57 -12.35 -9.79
C HIS A 135 6.08 -12.13 -9.78
N VAL A 136 6.60 -11.19 -8.98
CA VAL A 136 8.03 -10.85 -8.92
C VAL A 136 8.92 -12.07 -8.64
N PRO A 137 8.61 -12.96 -7.67
CA PRO A 137 9.44 -14.13 -7.42
C PRO A 137 9.58 -15.05 -8.65
N GLY A 138 8.50 -15.19 -9.43
CA GLY A 138 8.52 -16.00 -10.66
C GLY A 138 9.42 -15.39 -11.74
N VAL A 139 9.34 -14.07 -11.94
CA VAL A 139 10.20 -13.35 -12.90
C VAL A 139 11.67 -13.44 -12.50
N LEU A 140 11.99 -13.23 -11.21
CA LEU A 140 13.36 -13.34 -10.70
C LEU A 140 13.92 -14.76 -10.85
N THR A 141 13.09 -15.78 -10.63
CA THR A 141 13.49 -17.19 -10.83
C THR A 141 13.81 -17.47 -12.30
N GLY A 142 12.95 -17.02 -13.22
CA GLY A 142 13.19 -17.14 -14.66
C GLY A 142 14.49 -16.46 -15.09
N LEU A 143 14.77 -15.26 -14.57
CA LEU A 143 16.02 -14.55 -14.82
C LEU A 143 17.24 -15.32 -14.29
N GLY A 144 17.14 -15.96 -13.12
CA GLY A 144 18.21 -16.79 -12.55
C GLY A 144 18.52 -18.05 -13.36
N ILE A 145 17.47 -18.70 -13.91
CA ILE A 145 17.63 -19.85 -14.81
C ILE A 145 18.39 -19.43 -16.08
N ILE A 146 17.98 -18.33 -16.72
CA ILE A 146 18.64 -17.79 -17.91
C ILE A 146 20.11 -17.46 -17.60
N GLY A 147 20.39 -16.84 -16.45
CA GLY A 147 21.75 -16.55 -16.00
C GLY A 147 22.62 -17.78 -15.84
N THR A 148 22.07 -18.85 -15.28
CA THR A 148 22.78 -20.12 -15.10
C THR A 148 23.15 -20.73 -16.46
N PHE A 149 22.20 -20.80 -17.40
CA PHE A 149 22.47 -21.32 -18.74
C PHE A 149 23.49 -20.47 -19.50
N ALA A 150 23.38 -19.14 -19.43
CA ALA A 150 24.35 -18.25 -20.06
C ALA A 150 25.77 -18.45 -19.50
N GLY A 151 25.89 -18.63 -18.17
CA GLY A 151 27.18 -18.94 -17.54
C GLY A 151 27.76 -20.28 -17.95
N LEU A 152 26.94 -21.32 -18.11
CA LEU A 152 27.39 -22.61 -18.61
C LEU A 152 27.86 -22.53 -20.06
N LEU A 153 27.15 -21.78 -20.92
CA LEU A 153 27.55 -21.57 -22.31
C LEU A 153 28.89 -20.84 -22.40
N ASP A 154 29.06 -19.77 -21.61
CA ASP A 154 30.30 -19.00 -21.55
C ASP A 154 31.47 -19.86 -21.02
N GLY A 155 31.24 -20.70 -20.01
CA GLY A 155 32.25 -21.60 -19.46
C GLY A 155 32.61 -22.81 -20.33
N LEU A 156 31.81 -23.12 -21.35
CA LEU A 156 32.05 -24.20 -22.32
C LEU A 156 32.63 -23.69 -23.65
N SER A 157 32.68 -22.37 -23.83
CA SER A 157 33.21 -21.70 -25.03
C SER A 157 34.71 -21.45 -24.90
#